data_AF-A0A955LKV7-F1
#
_entry.id   AF-A0A955LKV7-F1
#
_cell.length_a   1.000
_cell.length_b   1.000
_cell.length_c   1.000
_cell.angle_alpha   90.00
_cell.angle_beta   90.00
_cell.angle_gamma   90.00
#
_symmetry.space_group_name_H-M   'P 1'
#
loop_
_entity.id
_entity.type
_entity.pdbx_description
1 polymer ?
#
loop_
_entity_poly.entity_id
_entity_poly.type
_entity_poly.pdbx_seq_one_letter_code
_entity_poly.pdbx_strand_id
1 'polypeptide(L)'
;MKIKNYAKELLVLLGLIVLSITVLNPGGFVMIEMVHMSLLVAISAIVMYYIAAVWRQKARDEREETHYAKAGRNSFLIGVAILTIGIVYQSLNHDLDPILIVTLAGMLIAKIVSIVMYSERN
;
A
#
# COMPACT_ATOMS: atom_id res chain seq x y z
N MET A 1 -11.82 21.44 11.52
CA MET A 1 -11.77 21.52 10.05
C MET A 1 -10.46 20.91 9.50
N LYS A 2 -10.21 19.61 9.72
CA LYS A 2 -8.98 18.91 9.24
C LYS A 2 -9.27 17.74 8.26
N ILE A 3 -10.50 17.26 8.16
CA ILE A 3 -10.91 16.17 7.24
C ILE A 3 -10.92 16.61 5.77
N LYS A 4 -11.20 17.90 5.50
CA LYS A 4 -11.31 18.43 4.12
C LYS A 4 -10.02 18.27 3.30
N ASN A 5 -8.86 18.29 3.93
CA ASN A 5 -7.58 18.15 3.23
C ASN A 5 -7.29 16.70 2.81
N TYR A 6 -7.79 15.72 3.55
CA TYR A 6 -7.65 14.29 3.25
C TYR A 6 -8.81 13.73 2.42
N ALA A 7 -9.83 14.55 2.12
CA ALA A 7 -11.00 14.10 1.36
C ALA A 7 -10.61 13.53 -0.02
N LYS A 8 -9.60 14.10 -0.67
CA LYS A 8 -9.07 13.60 -1.95
C LYS A 8 -8.35 12.26 -1.79
N GLU A 9 -7.52 12.11 -0.76
CA GLU A 9 -6.81 10.85 -0.47
C GLU A 9 -7.76 9.73 -0.06
N LEU A 10 -8.76 10.04 0.77
CA LEU A 10 -9.82 9.10 1.14
C LEU A 10 -10.61 8.65 -0.07
N LEU A 11 -10.97 9.56 -0.99
CA LEU A 11 -11.67 9.21 -2.22
C LEU A 11 -10.81 8.28 -3.10
N VAL A 12 -9.52 8.58 -3.24
CA VAL A 12 -8.56 7.73 -3.98
C VAL A 12 -8.44 6.34 -3.35
N LEU A 13 -8.32 6.24 -2.02
CA LEU A 13 -8.26 4.97 -1.30
C LEU A 13 -9.54 4.14 -1.47
N LEU A 14 -10.69 4.80 -1.39
CA LEU A 14 -11.99 4.15 -1.54
C LEU A 14 -12.16 3.62 -2.98
N GLY A 15 -11.70 4.40 -3.98
CA GLY A 15 -11.60 3.95 -5.36
C GLY A 15 -10.69 2.73 -5.53
N LEU A 16 -9.49 2.75 -4.93
CA LEU A 16 -8.55 1.62 -4.98
C LEU A 16 -9.15 0.34 -4.38
N ILE A 17 -9.86 0.45 -3.25
CA ILE A 17 -10.52 -0.70 -2.61
C ILE A 17 -11.57 -1.30 -3.54
N VAL A 18 -12.46 -0.47 -4.12
CA VAL A 18 -13.51 -0.93 -5.04
C VAL A 18 -12.91 -1.62 -6.28
N LEU A 19 -11.87 -1.03 -6.89
CA LEU A 19 -11.20 -1.61 -8.05
C LEU A 19 -10.50 -2.92 -7.70
N SER A 20 -9.82 -2.99 -6.54
CA SER A 20 -9.14 -4.21 -6.09
C SER A 20 -10.12 -5.36 -5.83
N ILE A 21 -11.29 -5.08 -5.25
CA ILE A 21 -12.36 -6.07 -5.05
C ILE A 21 -12.88 -6.58 -6.40
N THR A 22 -12.99 -5.69 -7.40
CA THR A 22 -13.45 -6.07 -8.74
C THR A 22 -12.46 -7.00 -9.44
N VAL A 23 -11.14 -6.82 -9.21
CA VAL A 23 -10.11 -7.75 -9.72
C VAL A 23 -10.16 -9.11 -9.02
N LEU A 24 -10.42 -9.15 -7.71
CA LEU A 24 -10.42 -10.40 -6.92
C LEU A 24 -11.60 -11.33 -7.23
N ASN A 25 -12.69 -10.82 -7.79
CA ASN A 25 -13.85 -11.63 -8.22
C ASN A 25 -14.18 -11.37 -9.70
N PRO A 26 -13.46 -12.03 -10.63
CA PRO A 26 -13.68 -11.88 -12.07
C PRO A 26 -15.02 -12.46 -12.57
N GLY A 27 -15.79 -13.15 -11.72
CA GLY A 27 -16.91 -14.03 -12.12
C GLY A 27 -18.33 -13.50 -11.95
N GLY A 28 -18.55 -12.21 -11.68
CA GLY A 28 -19.89 -11.69 -11.38
C GLY A 28 -20.58 -10.85 -12.46
N PHE A 29 -19.86 -9.94 -13.13
CA PHE A 29 -20.52 -8.87 -13.91
C PHE A 29 -19.89 -8.49 -15.25
N VAL A 30 -18.59 -8.68 -15.50
CA VAL A 30 -18.00 -8.30 -16.79
C VAL A 30 -16.89 -9.27 -17.19
N MET A 31 -17.27 -10.30 -17.95
CA MET A 31 -16.29 -11.16 -18.60
C MET A 31 -15.88 -10.55 -19.94
N ILE A 32 -14.84 -9.71 -19.93
CA ILE A 32 -14.03 -9.37 -21.11
C ILE A 32 -12.57 -9.26 -20.64
N GLU A 33 -11.67 -10.01 -21.28
CA GLU A 33 -10.24 -10.04 -21.00
C GLU A 33 -9.58 -8.64 -21.12
N MET A 34 -10.12 -7.80 -22.01
CA MET A 34 -9.74 -6.39 -22.16
C MET A 34 -10.11 -5.52 -20.95
N VAL A 35 -11.22 -5.82 -20.26
CA VAL A 35 -11.65 -5.08 -19.06
C VAL A 35 -10.72 -5.38 -17.89
N HIS A 36 -10.23 -6.62 -17.76
CA HIS A 36 -9.21 -6.97 -16.76
C HIS A 36 -7.90 -6.22 -16.99
N MET A 37 -7.40 -6.18 -18.23
CA MET A 37 -6.15 -5.48 -18.55
C MET A 37 -6.27 -3.96 -18.31
N SER A 38 -7.38 -3.34 -18.72
CA SER A 38 -7.63 -1.92 -18.46
C SER A 38 -7.79 -1.60 -16.97
N LEU A 39 -8.40 -2.50 -16.19
CA LEU A 39 -8.54 -2.37 -14.75
C LEU A 39 -7.18 -2.43 -14.03
N LEU A 40 -6.29 -3.34 -14.45
CA LEU A 40 -4.92 -3.40 -13.93
C LEU A 40 -4.13 -2.13 -14.23
N VAL A 41 -4.27 -1.59 -15.45
CA VAL A 41 -3.65 -0.29 -15.82
C VAL A 41 -4.21 0.84 -14.96
N ALA A 42 -5.54 0.89 -14.76
CA ALA A 42 -6.17 1.91 -13.93
C ALA A 42 -5.72 1.85 -12.46
N ILE A 43 -5.68 0.65 -11.87
CA ILE A 43 -5.17 0.44 -10.50
C ILE A 43 -3.72 0.90 -10.40
N SER A 44 -2.87 0.48 -11.35
CA SER A 44 -1.46 0.87 -11.37
C SER A 44 -1.29 2.38 -11.45
N ALA A 45 -2.06 3.05 -12.31
CA ALA A 45 -2.05 4.51 -12.43
C ALA A 45 -2.46 5.21 -11.14
N ILE A 46 -3.51 4.72 -10.47
CA ILE A 46 -3.99 5.30 -9.21
C ILE A 46 -2.97 5.07 -8.08
N VAL A 47 -2.34 3.89 -8.02
CA VAL A 47 -1.27 3.59 -7.05
C VAL A 47 -0.08 4.52 -7.28
N MET A 48 0.36 4.71 -8.53
CA MET A 48 1.44 5.65 -8.85
C MET A 48 1.10 7.09 -8.43
N TYR A 49 -0.14 7.53 -8.69
CA TYR A 49 -0.61 8.83 -8.23
C TYR A 49 -0.58 8.95 -6.71
N TYR A 50 -1.05 7.93 -5.99
CA TYR A 50 -1.04 7.90 -4.53
C TYR A 50 0.38 7.94 -3.96
N ILE A 51 1.32 7.16 -4.51
CA ILE A 51 2.74 7.20 -4.14
C ILE A 51 3.31 8.61 -4.32
N ALA A 52 3.06 9.23 -5.46
CA ALA A 52 3.52 10.60 -5.74
C ALA A 52 2.91 11.63 -4.77
N ALA A 53 1.65 11.45 -4.38
CA ALA A 53 0.98 12.30 -3.40
C ALA A 53 1.61 12.15 -2.01
N VAL A 54 1.83 10.92 -1.55
CA VAL A 54 2.48 10.62 -0.26
C VAL A 54 3.90 11.18 -0.20
N TRP A 55 4.69 11.05 -1.28
CA TRP A 55 6.05 11.61 -1.32
C TRP A 55 6.07 13.13 -1.11
N ARG A 56 5.05 13.84 -1.60
CA ARG A 56 4.97 15.30 -1.51
C ARG A 56 4.43 15.81 -0.17
N GLN A 57 3.97 14.92 0.72
CA GLN A 57 3.45 15.34 2.03
C GLN A 57 4.57 15.94 2.88
N LYS A 58 4.35 17.15 3.39
CA LYS A 58 5.20 17.80 4.39
C LYS A 58 4.38 18.09 5.63
N ALA A 59 4.91 17.74 6.80
CA ALA A 59 4.32 18.12 8.07
C ALA A 59 4.39 19.65 8.22
N ARG A 60 3.27 20.27 8.60
CA ARG A 60 3.20 21.71 8.84
C ARG A 60 3.46 22.08 10.31
N ASP A 61 3.32 21.10 11.20
CA ASP A 61 3.40 21.23 12.66
C ASP A 61 3.89 19.90 13.26
N GLU A 62 4.53 19.94 14.44
CA GLU A 62 5.05 18.79 15.20
C GLU A 62 3.95 17.78 15.53
N ARG A 63 2.73 18.28 15.76
CA ARG A 63 1.54 17.42 15.97
C ARG A 63 1.26 16.57 14.74
N GLU A 64 1.35 17.15 13.55
CA GLU A 64 1.09 16.44 12.29
C GLU A 64 2.22 15.48 11.96
N GLU A 65 3.46 15.84 12.25
CA GLU A 65 4.61 14.94 12.15
C GLU A 65 4.43 13.67 13.00
N THR A 66 3.99 13.83 14.25
CA THR A 66 3.70 12.70 15.15
C THR A 66 2.57 11.82 14.60
N HIS A 67 1.54 12.41 14.00
CA HIS A 67 0.44 11.65 13.38
C HIS A 67 0.92 10.87 12.16
N TYR A 68 1.73 11.46 11.29
CA TYR A 68 2.32 10.77 10.13
C TYR A 68 3.26 9.65 10.56
N ALA A 69 4.10 9.87 11.58
CA ALA A 69 4.99 8.84 12.11
C ALA A 69 4.19 7.64 12.67
N LYS A 70 3.12 7.89 13.43
CA LYS A 70 2.22 6.83 13.93
C LYS A 70 1.49 6.12 12.79
N ALA A 71 0.99 6.85 11.80
CA ALA A 71 0.33 6.28 10.63
C ALA A 71 1.28 5.38 9.83
N GLY A 72 2.51 5.84 9.56
CA GLY A 72 3.55 5.06 8.88
C GLY A 72 3.94 3.79 9.63
N ARG A 73 4.00 3.85 10.98
CA ARG A 73 4.23 2.65 11.79
C ARG A 73 3.06 1.66 11.69
N ASN A 74 1.83 2.14 11.76
CA ASN A 74 0.64 1.29 11.71
C ASN A 74 0.48 0.65 10.32
N SER A 75 0.68 1.40 9.23
CA SER A 75 0.61 0.86 7.88
C SER A 75 1.70 -0.19 7.63
N PHE A 76 2.92 0.04 8.13
CA PHE A 76 3.99 -0.96 8.08
C PHE A 76 3.61 -2.26 8.79
N LEU A 77 3.06 -2.18 10.01
CA LEU A 77 2.64 -3.36 10.77
C LEU A 77 1.54 -4.14 10.06
N ILE A 78 0.53 -3.45 9.53
CA ILE A 78 -0.56 -4.08 8.77
C ILE A 78 0.01 -4.75 7.50
N GLY A 79 0.90 -4.08 6.78
CA GLY A 79 1.54 -4.64 5.58
C GLY A 79 2.33 -5.92 5.88
N VAL A 80 3.16 -5.90 6.93
CA VAL A 80 3.89 -7.10 7.39
C VAL A 80 2.95 -8.22 7.79
N ALA A 81 1.88 -7.92 8.53
CA ALA A 81 0.90 -8.92 8.95
C ALA A 81 0.19 -9.57 7.76
N ILE A 82 -0.29 -8.77 6.80
CA ILE A 82 -0.98 -9.27 5.60
C ILE A 82 -0.04 -10.11 4.75
N LEU A 83 1.20 -9.64 4.49
CA LEU A 83 2.19 -10.41 3.72
C LEU A 83 2.53 -11.73 4.41
N THR A 84 2.69 -11.72 5.74
CA THR A 84 2.97 -12.94 6.51
C THR A 84 1.82 -13.93 6.41
N ILE A 85 0.56 -13.47 6.55
CA ILE A 85 -0.63 -14.31 6.40
C ILE A 85 -0.69 -14.88 4.97
N GLY A 86 -0.42 -14.05 3.95
CA GLY A 86 -0.41 -14.48 2.55
C GLY A 86 0.64 -15.55 2.26
N ILE A 87 1.87 -15.38 2.78
CA ILE A 87 2.96 -16.37 2.66
C ILE A 87 2.57 -17.68 3.33
N VAL A 88 2.02 -17.64 4.55
CA VAL A 88 1.57 -18.85 5.25
C VAL A 88 0.49 -19.55 4.45
N TYR A 89 -0.52 -18.81 3.98
CA TYR A 89 -1.61 -19.37 3.19
C TYR A 89 -1.12 -20.01 1.88
N GLN A 90 -0.27 -19.33 1.12
CA GLN A 90 0.27 -19.87 -0.14
C GLN A 90 1.24 -21.04 0.09
N SER A 91 2.05 -20.99 1.16
CA SER A 91 2.97 -22.07 1.51
C SER A 91 2.23 -23.35 1.88
N LEU A 92 1.08 -23.26 2.56
CA LEU A 92 0.24 -24.42 2.86
C LEU A 92 -0.38 -25.03 1.59
N ASN A 93 -0.60 -24.22 0.55
CA ASN A 93 -1.11 -24.66 -0.74
C ASN A 93 0.00 -25.08 -1.73
N HIS A 94 1.27 -25.06 -1.32
CA HIS A 94 2.44 -25.35 -2.17
C HIS A 94 2.56 -24.49 -3.44
N ASP A 95 1.97 -23.30 -3.43
CA ASP A 95 1.97 -22.34 -4.55
C ASP A 95 2.50 -20.98 -4.06
N LEU A 96 3.67 -21.02 -3.43
CA LEU A 96 4.30 -19.84 -2.84
C LEU A 96 4.94 -18.97 -3.93
N ASP A 97 4.37 -17.80 -4.16
CA ASP A 97 4.94 -16.80 -5.06
C ASP A 97 6.17 -16.14 -4.40
N PRO A 98 7.38 -16.28 -4.99
CA PRO A 98 8.60 -15.68 -4.46
C PRO A 98 8.52 -14.16 -4.27
N ILE A 99 7.66 -13.47 -5.03
CA ILE A 99 7.49 -12.02 -4.95
C ILE A 99 7.01 -11.59 -3.57
N LEU A 100 6.17 -12.39 -2.88
CA LEU A 100 5.73 -12.05 -1.51
C LEU A 100 6.90 -12.01 -0.53
N ILE A 101 7.82 -12.97 -0.64
CA ILE A 101 9.01 -13.06 0.23
C ILE A 101 9.94 -11.88 -0.06
N VAL A 102 10.23 -11.61 -1.33
CA VAL A 102 11.08 -10.48 -1.74
C VAL A 102 10.48 -9.16 -1.30
N THR A 103 9.16 -8.99 -1.38
CA THR A 103 8.45 -7.79 -0.92
C THR A 103 8.60 -7.61 0.59
N LEU A 104 8.36 -8.65 1.39
CA LEU A 104 8.50 -8.60 2.84
C LEU A 104 9.95 -8.28 3.25
N ALA A 105 10.93 -8.95 2.64
CA ALA A 105 12.34 -8.71 2.88
C ALA A 105 12.75 -7.27 2.51
N GLY A 106 12.32 -6.80 1.33
CA GLY A 106 12.57 -5.44 0.87
C GLY A 106 12.00 -4.38 1.81
N MET A 107 10.76 -4.56 2.29
CA MET A 107 10.15 -3.66 3.27
C MET A 107 10.92 -3.61 4.59
N LEU A 108 11.36 -4.76 5.12
CA LEU A 108 12.12 -4.84 6.37
C LEU A 108 13.50 -4.18 6.23
N ILE A 109 14.23 -4.48 5.14
CA ILE A 109 15.52 -3.87 4.84
C ILE A 109 15.37 -2.34 4.71
N ALA A 110 14.40 -1.88 3.91
CA ALA A 110 14.16 -0.45 3.72
C ALA A 110 13.88 0.27 5.05
N LYS A 111 13.12 -0.35 5.95
CA LYS A 111 12.88 0.20 7.29
C LYS A 111 14.16 0.31 8.13
N ILE A 112 14.98 -0.74 8.16
CA ILE A 112 16.23 -0.75 8.91
C ILE A 112 17.19 0.31 8.36
N VAL A 113 17.39 0.33 7.04
CA VAL A 113 18.26 1.31 6.35
C VAL A 113 17.81 2.73 6.64
N SER A 114 16.49 2.99 6.56
CA SER A 114 15.95 4.31 6.89
C SER A 114 16.29 4.71 8.33
N ILE A 115 16.06 3.82 9.31
CA ILE A 115 16.39 4.10 10.71
C ILE A 115 17.88 4.41 10.88
N VAL A 116 18.77 3.60 10.29
CA VAL A 116 20.23 3.81 10.37
C VAL A 116 20.61 5.16 9.76
N MET A 117 20.17 5.46 8.55
CA MET A 117 20.51 6.72 7.87
C MET A 117 19.99 7.96 8.62
N TYR A 118 18.79 7.91 9.20
CA TYR A 118 18.26 9.02 9.98
C TYR A 118 18.90 9.12 11.37
N SER A 119 19.31 8.00 11.96
CA SER A 119 20.01 7.95 13.25
C SER A 119 21.43 8.51 13.16
N GLU A 120 22.12 8.37 12.02
CA GLU A 120 23.47 8.92 11.85
C GLU A 120 23.48 10.42 11.53
N ARG A 121 22.31 10.99 11.19
CA ARG A 121 22.19 12.39 10.80
C ARG A 121 21.85 13.33 11.96
N ASN A 122 21.64 12.79 13.16
CA ASN A 122 21.23 13.53 14.37
C ASN A 122 22.21 13.26 15.51
#